data_AF-A0A931WEB3-F1
#
_entry.id   AF-A0A931WEB3-F1
#
_cell.length_a   1.000
_cell.length_b   1.000
_cell.length_c   1.000
_cell.angle_alpha   90.00
_cell.angle_beta   90.00
_cell.angle_gamma   90.00
#
_symmetry.space_group_name_H-M   'P 1'
#
loop_
_entity.id
_entity.type
_entity.pdbx_description
1 polymer ?
#
loop_
_entity_poly.entity_id
_entity_poly.type
_entity_poly.pdbx_seq_one_letter_code
_entity_poly.pdbx_strand_id
1 'polypeptide(L)'
;MLEFLNHSEFDKETANISRRFRTFNDGLESFELICEKQFHPISPQVIVPPGKIHHRKKTELFSIWKIELVLPNSGLRPNQFPRVWFAVQGTKIAFLCVGTHIDNYSDNEMDRVAERRATDIF
;
A
#
# COMPACT_ATOMS: atom_id res chain seq x y z
N MET A 1 -17.32 5.11 -2.76
CA MET A 1 -16.83 3.84 -2.24
C MET A 1 -15.85 3.31 -3.26
N LEU A 2 -14.62 3.13 -2.84
CA LEU A 2 -13.56 2.60 -3.66
C LEU A 2 -13.69 1.08 -3.72
N GLU A 3 -13.29 0.53 -4.85
CA GLU A 3 -13.15 -0.91 -5.04
C GLU A 3 -11.69 -1.28 -4.71
N PHE A 4 -11.50 -2.14 -3.72
CA PHE A 4 -10.18 -2.63 -3.33
C PHE A 4 -9.89 -3.97 -4.00
N LEU A 5 -8.75 -4.04 -4.67
CA LEU A 5 -8.24 -5.21 -5.37
C LEU A 5 -6.91 -5.61 -4.75
N ASN A 6 -6.64 -6.92 -4.69
CA ASN A 6 -5.34 -7.44 -4.26
C ASN A 6 -4.67 -8.17 -5.42
N HIS A 7 -3.38 -7.93 -5.62
CA HIS A 7 -2.57 -8.84 -6.40
C HIS A 7 -2.41 -10.17 -5.62
N SER A 8 -2.44 -11.31 -6.30
CA SER A 8 -2.34 -12.63 -5.64
C SER A 8 -1.07 -12.82 -4.81
N GLU A 9 0.06 -12.27 -5.28
CA GLU A 9 1.30 -12.25 -4.50
C GLU A 9 1.25 -11.29 -3.29
N PHE A 10 0.46 -10.21 -3.36
CA PHE A 10 0.23 -9.36 -2.19
C PHE A 10 -0.47 -10.17 -1.08
N ASP A 11 -1.49 -10.98 -1.40
CA ASP A 11 -2.16 -11.84 -0.42
C ASP A 11 -1.20 -12.84 0.24
N LYS A 12 -0.22 -13.37 -0.52
CA LYS A 12 0.82 -14.27 0.03
C LYS A 12 1.76 -13.51 0.97
N GLU A 13 2.18 -12.31 0.58
CA GLU A 13 3.06 -11.46 1.39
C GLU A 13 2.36 -11.02 2.68
N THR A 14 1.09 -10.58 2.61
CA THR A 14 0.30 -10.20 3.78
C THR A 14 0.09 -11.39 4.71
N ALA A 15 -0.26 -12.57 4.20
CA ALA A 15 -0.39 -13.78 5.02
C ALA A 15 0.90 -14.11 5.79
N ASN A 16 2.07 -13.89 5.20
CA ASN A 16 3.35 -14.09 5.87
C ASN A 16 3.64 -13.01 6.93
N ILE A 17 3.35 -11.74 6.62
CA ILE A 17 3.58 -10.63 7.54
C ILE A 17 2.61 -10.68 8.73
N SER A 18 1.33 -10.99 8.51
CA SER A 18 0.31 -11.07 9.56
C SER A 18 0.58 -12.19 10.58
N ARG A 19 1.29 -13.25 10.18
CA ARG A 19 1.78 -14.28 11.13
C ARG A 19 2.84 -13.74 12.09
N ARG A 20 3.64 -12.76 11.66
CA ARG A 20 4.70 -12.13 12.46
C ARG A 20 4.17 -10.95 13.27
N PHE A 21 3.25 -10.18 12.69
CA PHE A 21 2.69 -8.97 13.28
C PHE A 21 1.16 -9.04 13.25
N ARG A 22 0.56 -9.42 14.39
CA ARG A 22 -0.89 -9.66 14.49
C ARG A 22 -1.73 -8.43 14.15
N THR A 23 -1.20 -7.23 14.35
CA THR A 23 -1.89 -5.95 14.06
C THR A 23 -1.76 -5.51 12.60
N PHE A 24 -1.13 -6.29 11.73
CA PHE A 24 -0.94 -5.94 10.32
C PHE A 24 -2.28 -5.75 9.60
N ASN A 25 -3.21 -6.69 9.76
CA ASN A 25 -4.52 -6.64 9.10
C ASN A 25 -5.32 -5.42 9.57
N ASP A 26 -5.37 -5.15 10.89
CA ASP A 26 -6.03 -3.96 11.44
C ASP A 26 -5.44 -2.66 10.84
N GLY A 27 -4.12 -2.64 10.63
CA GLY A 27 -3.43 -1.54 9.98
C GLY A 27 -3.83 -1.38 8.52
N LEU A 28 -3.98 -2.48 7.79
CA LEU A 28 -4.41 -2.47 6.39
C LEU A 28 -5.87 -2.00 6.26
N GLU A 29 -6.78 -2.51 7.10
CA GLU A 29 -8.18 -2.04 7.18
C GLU A 29 -8.26 -0.55 7.50
N SER A 30 -7.46 -0.09 8.47
CA SER A 30 -7.37 1.34 8.79
C SER A 30 -6.86 2.16 7.61
N PHE A 31 -5.95 1.61 6.81
CA PHE A 31 -5.45 2.26 5.62
C PHE A 31 -6.48 2.31 4.49
N GLU A 32 -7.30 1.28 4.29
CA GLU A 32 -8.43 1.33 3.35
C GLU A 32 -9.40 2.46 3.66
N LEU A 33 -9.75 2.65 4.95
CA LEU A 33 -10.58 3.78 5.39
C LEU A 33 -9.95 5.15 5.13
N ILE A 34 -8.62 5.24 5.23
CA ILE A 34 -7.88 6.45 4.87
C ILE A 34 -7.96 6.66 3.35
N CYS A 35 -7.78 5.60 2.56
CA CYS A 35 -7.86 5.63 1.11
C CYS A 35 -9.22 6.14 0.61
N GLU A 36 -10.31 5.68 1.21
CA GLU A 36 -11.68 6.15 0.89
C GLU A 36 -11.84 7.67 0.97
N LYS A 37 -11.09 8.33 1.86
CA LYS A 37 -11.07 9.79 1.99
C LYS A 37 -10.01 10.44 1.11
N GLN A 38 -8.79 9.90 1.13
CA GLN A 38 -7.62 10.43 0.42
C GLN A 38 -7.80 10.42 -1.09
N PHE A 39 -8.40 9.35 -1.61
CA PHE A 39 -8.56 9.09 -3.04
C PHE A 39 -10.03 9.08 -3.47
N HIS A 40 -10.91 9.74 -2.71
CA HIS A 40 -12.32 9.81 -3.07
C HIS A 40 -12.50 10.40 -4.48
N PRO A 41 -13.25 9.75 -5.39
CA PRO A 41 -13.26 10.09 -6.82
C PRO A 41 -13.86 11.46 -7.13
N ILE A 42 -14.74 11.98 -6.25
CA ILE A 42 -15.45 13.26 -6.44
C ILE A 42 -14.93 14.35 -5.50
N SER A 43 -14.42 13.97 -4.32
CA SER A 43 -14.14 14.91 -3.23
C SER A 43 -12.98 14.39 -2.37
N PRO A 44 -11.77 14.32 -2.94
CA PRO A 44 -10.60 13.82 -2.22
C PRO A 44 -10.24 14.78 -1.08
N GLN A 45 -9.90 14.22 0.07
CA GLN A 45 -9.50 14.96 1.27
C GLN A 45 -8.08 14.59 1.64
N VAL A 46 -7.22 15.57 1.91
CA VAL A 46 -5.84 15.28 2.36
C VAL A 46 -5.87 14.81 3.81
N ILE A 47 -5.91 13.49 4.01
CA ILE A 47 -5.83 12.84 5.33
C ILE A 47 -4.38 12.51 5.65
N VAL A 48 -3.65 11.96 4.67
CA VAL A 48 -2.21 11.69 4.81
C VAL A 48 -1.44 12.90 4.31
N PRO A 49 -0.61 13.53 5.15
CA PRO A 49 0.12 14.72 4.74
C PRO A 49 1.13 14.41 3.63
N PRO A 50 1.43 15.38 2.76
CA PRO A 50 2.50 15.26 1.78
C PRO A 50 3.82 14.82 2.44
N GLY A 51 4.52 13.88 1.82
CA GLY A 51 5.79 13.33 2.34
C GLY A 51 5.63 12.14 3.28
N LYS A 52 4.41 11.79 3.71
CA LYS A 52 4.10 10.49 4.35
C LYS A 52 3.52 9.46 3.39
N ILE A 53 3.00 9.93 2.27
CA ILE A 53 2.60 9.14 1.13
C ILE A 53 3.38 9.61 -0.10
N HIS A 54 3.93 8.67 -0.86
CA HIS A 54 4.85 8.94 -1.95
C HIS A 54 4.24 8.49 -3.27
N HIS A 55 4.04 9.42 -4.19
CA HIS A 55 3.73 9.10 -5.57
C HIS A 55 5.00 8.57 -6.26
N ARG A 56 4.96 7.34 -6.79
CA ARG A 56 6.11 6.68 -7.43
C ARG A 56 6.08 6.84 -8.94
N LYS A 57 4.92 6.61 -9.56
CA LYS A 57 4.76 6.65 -11.02
C LYS A 57 3.35 7.03 -11.42
N LYS A 58 3.22 7.82 -12.48
CA LYS A 58 1.95 8.07 -13.16
C LYS A 58 2.05 7.53 -14.58
N THR A 59 1.01 6.82 -15.00
CA THR A 59 0.79 6.41 -16.38
C THR A 59 -0.51 7.03 -16.88
N GLU A 60 -0.88 6.77 -18.14
CA GLU A 60 -2.18 7.17 -18.67
C GLU A 60 -3.34 6.41 -18.01
N LEU A 61 -3.09 5.19 -17.50
CA LEU A 61 -4.12 4.30 -16.97
C LEU A 61 -4.26 4.36 -15.45
N PHE A 62 -3.14 4.49 -14.73
CA PHE A 62 -3.12 4.44 -13.27
C PHE A 62 -1.92 5.20 -12.67
N SER A 63 -1.97 5.44 -11.37
CA SER A 63 -0.86 5.99 -10.59
C SER A 63 -0.44 5.03 -9.48
N ILE A 64 0.86 4.84 -9.30
CA ILE A 64 1.45 4.01 -8.24
C ILE A 64 1.90 4.90 -7.10
N TRP A 65 1.52 4.47 -5.90
CA TRP A 65 1.80 5.13 -4.64
C TRP A 65 2.46 4.16 -3.68
N LYS A 66 3.13 4.73 -2.69
CA LYS A 66 3.81 4.03 -1.61
C LYS A 66 3.52 4.72 -0.29
N ILE A 67 3.22 3.95 0.75
CA ILE A 67 3.02 4.46 2.11
C ILE A 67 3.73 3.57 3.14
N GLU A 68 4.14 4.15 4.26
CA GLU A 68 4.50 3.40 5.46
C GLU A 68 3.24 3.08 6.27
N LEU A 69 2.96 1.79 6.44
CA LEU A 69 1.78 1.30 7.15
C LEU A 69 2.05 1.33 8.66
N VAL A 70 1.39 2.25 9.37
CA VAL A 70 1.56 2.41 10.81
C VAL A 70 0.94 1.21 11.52
N LEU A 71 1.74 0.48 12.29
CA LEU A 71 1.29 -0.69 13.06
C LEU A 71 1.52 -0.47 14.57
N PRO A 72 0.58 0.17 15.27
CA PRO A 72 0.67 0.35 16.72
C PRO A 72 0.75 -1.01 17.42
N ASN A 73 1.46 -1.06 18.54
CA ASN A 73 1.57 -2.27 19.39
C ASN A 73 2.09 -3.53 18.68
N SER A 74 2.68 -3.41 17.49
CA SER A 74 3.29 -4.52 16.75
C SER A 74 4.66 -4.94 17.28
N GLY A 75 5.24 -4.15 18.20
CA GLY A 75 6.64 -4.29 18.64
C GLY A 75 7.66 -3.71 17.66
N LEU A 76 7.21 -3.22 16.49
CA LEU A 76 8.07 -2.55 15.51
C LEU A 76 8.37 -1.12 15.91
N ARG A 77 9.60 -0.67 15.64
CA ARG A 77 9.92 0.75 15.64
C ARG A 77 9.34 1.41 14.38
N PRO A 78 9.04 2.72 14.39
CA PRO A 78 8.47 3.40 13.23
C PRO A 78 9.24 3.18 11.91
N ASN A 79 10.58 3.21 11.95
CA ASN A 79 11.42 2.97 10.78
C ASN A 79 11.43 1.49 10.31
N GLN A 80 10.80 0.57 11.03
CA GLN A 80 10.65 -0.85 10.67
C GLN A 80 9.25 -1.18 10.18
N PHE A 81 8.31 -0.22 10.23
CA PHE A 81 6.98 -0.41 9.74
C PHE A 81 6.97 -0.85 8.26
N PRO A 82 6.11 -1.80 7.89
CA PRO A 82 5.99 -2.22 6.51
C PRO A 82 5.63 -1.06 5.60
N ARG A 83 6.09 -1.10 4.37
CA ARG A 83 5.67 -0.21 3.29
C ARG A 83 4.79 -0.97 2.34
N VAL A 84 3.70 -0.33 1.93
CA VAL A 84 2.73 -0.88 0.99
C VAL A 84 2.79 -0.06 -0.29
N TRP A 85 2.90 -0.76 -1.41
CA TRP A 85 2.73 -0.18 -2.74
C TRP A 85 1.34 -0.51 -3.24
N PHE A 86 0.69 0.48 -3.83
CA PHE A 86 -0.65 0.34 -4.36
C PHE A 86 -0.84 1.23 -5.59
N ALA A 87 -1.76 0.84 -6.47
CA ALA A 87 -2.15 1.63 -7.62
C ALA A 87 -3.54 2.22 -7.45
N VAL A 88 -3.75 3.41 -8.00
CA VAL A 88 -5.05 4.10 -8.04
C VAL A 88 -5.44 4.29 -9.51
N GLN A 89 -6.61 3.78 -9.88
CA GLN A 89 -7.26 3.94 -11.18
C GLN A 89 -8.73 4.30 -10.99
N GLY A 90 -9.09 5.57 -11.15
CA GLY A 90 -10.48 6.02 -10.97
C GLY A 90 -11.01 5.68 -9.58
N THR A 91 -11.98 4.78 -9.50
CA THR A 91 -12.57 4.29 -8.23
C THR A 91 -11.89 3.03 -7.68
N LYS A 92 -10.86 2.51 -8.35
CA LYS A 92 -10.18 1.27 -7.97
C LYS A 92 -8.86 1.58 -7.26
N ILE A 93 -8.60 0.86 -6.18
CA ILE A 93 -7.30 0.78 -5.53
C ILE A 93 -6.83 -0.66 -5.55
N ALA A 94 -5.66 -0.90 -6.12
CA ALA A 94 -5.04 -2.21 -6.13
C ALA A 94 -3.84 -2.25 -5.19
N PHE A 95 -3.85 -3.13 -4.19
CA PHE A 95 -2.68 -3.43 -3.37
C PHE A 95 -1.73 -4.38 -4.12
N LEU A 96 -0.48 -3.95 -4.30
CA LEU A 96 0.44 -4.55 -5.26
C LEU A 96 1.49 -5.40 -4.57
N CYS A 97 2.18 -4.83 -3.58
CA CYS A 97 3.23 -5.51 -2.83
C CYS A 97 3.47 -4.84 -1.47
N VAL A 98 4.04 -5.59 -0.54
CA VAL A 98 4.44 -5.10 0.78
C VAL A 98 5.86 -5.51 1.12
N GLY A 99 6.63 -4.59 1.69
CA GLY A 99 8.01 -4.84 2.12
C GLY A 99 8.25 -4.31 3.54
N THR A 100 8.99 -5.03 4.36
CA THR A 100 9.44 -4.55 5.69
C THR A 100 10.95 -4.47 5.74
N HIS A 101 11.49 -3.41 6.35
CA HIS A 101 12.94 -3.24 6.52
C HIS A 101 13.61 -4.37 7.30
N ILE A 102 12.84 -5.15 8.06
CA ILE A 102 13.36 -6.35 8.73
C ILE A 102 13.84 -7.39 7.71
N ASP A 103 13.22 -7.44 6.55
CA ASP A 103 13.53 -8.41 5.50
C ASP A 103 14.52 -7.84 4.48
N ASN A 104 15.09 -6.65 4.75
CA ASN A 104 16.09 -5.96 3.92
C ASN A 104 15.70 -5.85 2.44
N TYR A 105 14.43 -5.51 2.19
CA TYR A 105 13.93 -5.37 0.83
C TYR A 105 14.56 -4.14 0.13
N SER A 106 14.65 -4.20 -1.20
CA SER A 106 15.11 -3.08 -2.02
C SER A 106 13.94 -2.22 -2.49
N ASP A 107 13.95 -0.93 -2.16
CA ASP A 107 12.95 0.05 -2.61
C ASP A 107 12.80 0.06 -4.14
N ASN A 108 13.91 0.08 -4.86
CA ASN A 108 13.92 0.13 -6.32
C ASN A 108 13.42 -1.18 -6.94
N GLU A 109 13.64 -2.30 -6.27
CA GLU A 109 13.10 -3.59 -6.70
C GLU A 109 11.58 -3.63 -6.50
N MET A 110 11.10 -3.17 -5.34
CA MET A 110 9.67 -3.13 -5.03
C MET A 110 8.90 -2.18 -5.93
N ASP A 111 9.47 -1.05 -6.34
CA ASP A 111 8.86 -0.19 -7.36
C ASP A 111 8.66 -0.94 -8.68
N ARG A 112 9.67 -1.69 -9.15
CA ARG A 112 9.57 -2.48 -10.39
C ARG A 112 8.54 -3.61 -10.25
N VAL A 113 8.49 -4.25 -9.07
CA VAL A 113 7.48 -5.28 -8.75
C VAL A 113 6.09 -4.66 -8.79
N ALA A 114 5.89 -3.51 -8.16
CA ALA A 114 4.63 -2.79 -8.15
C ALA A 114 4.20 -2.40 -9.57
N GLU A 115 5.12 -1.88 -10.38
CA GLU A 115 4.85 -1.54 -11.79
C GLU A 115 4.34 -2.72 -12.59
N ARG A 116 5.04 -3.86 -12.53
CA ARG A 116 4.63 -5.09 -13.23
C ARG A 116 3.25 -5.56 -12.75
N ARG A 117 3.05 -5.63 -11.43
CA ARG A 117 1.78 -6.10 -10.83
C ARG A 117 0.61 -5.16 -11.11
N ALA A 118 0.85 -3.86 -11.25
CA ALA A 118 -0.19 -2.90 -11.61
C ALA A 118 -0.67 -3.14 -13.05
N THR A 119 0.25 -3.44 -13.98
CA THR A 119 -0.09 -3.83 -15.37
C THR A 119 -0.78 -5.19 -15.44
N ASP A 120 -0.53 -6.11 -14.51
CA ASP A 120 -1.24 -7.39 -14.45
C ASP A 120 -2.72 -7.21 -14.02
N ILE A 121 -3.05 -6.12 -13.33
CA ILE A 121 -4.41 -5.83 -12.81
C ILE A 121 -5.20 -4.89 -13.71
N PHE A 122 -4.55 -3.87 -14.30
CA PHE A 122 -5.17 -2.78 -15.06
C PHE A 122 -4.63 -2.69 -16.48
#